data_AF-A0A382NIH4-F1
#
_entry.id   AF-A0A382NIH4-F1
#
_cell.length_a   1.000
_cell.length_b   1.000
_cell.length_c   1.000
_cell.angle_alpha   90.00
_cell.angle_beta   90.00
_cell.angle_gamma   90.00
#
_symmetry.space_group_name_H-M   'P 1'
#
loop_
_entity.id
_entity.type
_entity.pdbx_description
1 polymer ?
#
loop_
_entity_poly.entity_id
_entity_poly.type
_entity_poly.pdbx_seq_one_letter_code
_entity_poly.pdbx_strand_id
1 'polypeptide(L)' 'MTGFSIIIPVKEINDYLRESISYLLALDYEDYEVLILPNVEPVSLESKFVDERLKIIASGAVSPAIKRDMGAEQSKFE' A
#
# COMPACT_ATOMS: atom_id res chain seq x y z
N MET A 1 8.02 19.93 6.24
CA MET A 1 8.20 19.17 4.99
C MET A 1 6.85 18.60 4.60
N THR A 2 6.55 18.54 3.31
CA THR A 2 5.36 17.84 2.79
C THR A 2 5.77 16.40 2.50
N GLY A 3 5.28 15.45 3.30
CA GLY A 3 5.40 14.03 2.98
C GLY A 3 4.50 13.65 1.82
N PHE A 4 4.50 12.38 1.40
CA PHE A 4 3.61 11.88 0.35
C PHE A 4 3.11 10.47 0.62
N SER A 5 1.98 10.12 0.00
CA SER A 5 1.34 8.81 0.16
C SER A 5 1.34 8.03 -1.15
N ILE A 6 1.81 6.78 -1.12
CA ILE A 6 1.84 5.89 -2.28
C ILE A 6 0.65 4.92 -2.19
N ILE A 7 -0.31 5.04 -3.10
CA ILE A 7 -1.51 4.20 -3.12
C ILE A 7 -1.37 3.10 -4.17
N ILE A 8 -1.43 1.83 -3.75
CA ILE A 8 -1.27 0.66 -4.61
C ILE A 8 -2.56 -0.17 -4.63
N PRO A 9 -3.45 0.02 -5.63
CA PRO A 9 -4.63 -0.82 -5.80
C PRO A 9 -4.23 -2.17 -6.39
N VAL A 10 -4.54 -3.27 -5.69
CA VAL A 10 -4.26 -4.63 -6.17
C VAL A 10 -5.44 -5.58 -5.90
N LYS A 11 -5.51 -6.70 -6.62
CA LYS A 11 -6.48 -7.75 -6.30
C LYS A 11 -6.06 -8.53 -5.06
N GLU A 12 -4.79 -8.89 -4.99
CA GLU A 12 -4.14 -9.66 -3.92
C GLU A 12 -2.64 -9.38 -3.94
N ILE A 13 -1.92 -9.84 -2.91
CA ILE A 13 -0.46 -9.78 -2.89
C ILE A 13 0.08 -10.75 -3.94
N ASN A 14 0.86 -10.22 -4.89
CA ASN A 14 1.45 -10.98 -5.99
C ASN A 14 2.97 -10.71 -6.10
N ASP A 15 3.63 -11.42 -7.01
CA ASP A 15 5.09 -11.35 -7.15
C ASP A 15 5.59 -9.97 -7.57
N TYR A 16 4.82 -9.26 -8.41
CA TYR A 16 5.14 -7.88 -8.78
C TYR A 16 5.12 -6.94 -7.57
N LEU A 17 4.14 -7.11 -6.66
CA LEU A 17 4.09 -6.33 -5.44
C LEU A 17 5.24 -6.69 -4.49
N ARG A 18 5.58 -7.97 -4.36
CA ARG A 18 6.70 -8.44 -3.53
C ARG A 18 8.04 -7.87 -3.97
N GLU A 19 8.22 -7.74 -5.27
CA GLU A 19 9.38 -7.07 -5.85
C GLU A 19 9.32 -5.56 -5.57
N SER A 20 8.21 -4.91 -5.93
CA SER A 20 8.02 -3.46 -5.81
C SER A 20 8.24 -2.93 -4.40
N ILE A 21 7.75 -3.64 -3.37
CA ILE A 21 7.84 -3.20 -1.98
C ILE A 21 9.30 -3.06 -1.52
N SER A 22 10.20 -3.91 -2.00
CA SER A 22 11.62 -3.82 -1.63
C SER A 22 12.24 -2.51 -2.13
N TYR A 23 11.85 -2.07 -3.33
CA TYR A 23 12.29 -0.78 -3.88
C TYR A 23 11.62 0.41 -3.20
N LEU A 24 10.33 0.31 -2.88
CA LEU A 24 9.60 1.38 -2.19
C LEU A 24 10.13 1.62 -0.77
N LEU A 25 10.54 0.58 -0.05
CA LEU A 25 11.12 0.71 1.29
C LEU A 25 12.58 1.22 1.29
N ALA A 26 13.24 1.17 0.13
CA ALA A 26 14.61 1.65 -0.07
C ALA A 26 14.69 3.11 -0.54
N LEU A 27 13.56 3.80 -0.63
CA LEU A 27 13.49 5.22 -0.96
C LEU A 27 14.17 6.08 0.13
N ASP A 28 14.97 7.05 -0.28
CA ASP A 28 15.68 8.01 0.60
C ASP A 28 14.79 9.23 0.93
N TYR A 29 13.55 8.96 1.35
CA TYR A 29 12.59 9.97 1.81
C TYR A 29 12.17 9.63 3.25
N GLU A 30 12.11 10.64 4.12
CA GLU A 30 11.75 10.44 5.53
C GLU A 30 10.23 10.35 5.74
N ASP A 31 9.47 11.24 5.10
CA ASP A 31 8.03 11.39 5.32
C ASP A 31 7.21 10.75 4.18
N TYR A 32 7.03 9.43 4.20
CA TYR A 32 6.11 8.77 3.28
C TYR A 32 5.43 7.56 3.89
N GLU A 33 4.33 7.15 3.27
CA GLU A 33 3.68 5.87 3.56
C GLU A 33 3.22 5.19 2.26
N VAL A 34 2.97 3.88 2.35
CA VAL A 34 2.46 3.06 1.27
C VAL A 34 1.17 2.38 1.73
N LEU A 35 0.08 2.65 1.04
CA LEU A 35 -1.22 2.03 1.26
C LEU A 35 -1.47 0.99 0.18
N ILE A 36 -1.49 -0.29 0.56
CA ILE A 36 -1.79 -1.41 -0.33
C ILE A 36 -3.25 -1.80 -0.12
N LEU A 37 -4.03 -1.79 -1.20
CA LEU A 37 -5.47 -2.08 -1.14
C LEU A 37 -5.83 -3.37 -1.88
N PRO A 38 -5.64 -4.56 -1.25
CA PRO A 38 -6.07 -5.84 -1.80
C PRO A 38 -7.61 -5.99 -1.73
N ASN A 39 -8.17 -6.95 -2.46
CA ASN A 39 -9.61 -7.24 -2.37
C ASN A 39 -9.98 -7.82 -1.00
N VAL A 40 -9.10 -8.62 -0.43
CA VAL A 40 -9.31 -9.32 0.84
C VAL A 40 -8.09 -9.15 1.71
N GLU A 41 -8.29 -9.25 3.02
CA GLU A 41 -7.18 -9.30 3.96
C GLU A 41 -6.31 -10.54 3.65
N PRO A 42 -5.00 -10.40 3.48
CA PRO A 42 -4.12 -11.55 3.28
C PRO A 42 -4.15 -12.46 4.51
N VAL A 43 -4.26 -13.77 4.28
CA VAL A 43 -4.30 -14.79 5.35
C VAL A 43 -3.01 -14.80 6.18
N SER A 44 -1.89 -14.47 5.54
CA SER A 44 -0.58 -14.35 6.18
C SER A 44 0.23 -13.25 5.48
N LEU A 45 1.02 -12.52 6.25
CA LEU A 45 1.95 -11.53 5.74
C LEU A 45 3.38 -12.01 5.84
N GLU A 46 4.12 -11.88 4.74
CA GLU A 46 5.57 -12.07 4.74
C GLU A 46 6.23 -10.94 5.53
N SER A 47 7.39 -11.22 6.14
CA SER A 47 8.11 -10.25 6.98
C SER A 47 8.41 -8.92 6.29
N LYS A 48 8.60 -8.93 4.97
CA LYS A 48 8.85 -7.72 4.17
C LYS A 48 7.67 -6.74 4.12
N PHE A 49 6.46 -7.19 4.43
CA PHE A 49 5.27 -6.34 4.52
C PHE A 49 5.02 -5.83 5.94
N VAL A 50 5.89 -6.18 6.91
CA VAL A 50 5.81 -5.71 8.29
C VAL A 50 6.79 -4.54 8.46
N ASP A 51 6.34 -3.34 8.09
CA ASP A 51 7.07 -2.08 8.20
C ASP A 51 6.07 -0.98 8.57
N GLU A 52 6.47 -0.02 9.41
CA GLU A 52 5.58 1.04 9.92
C GLU A 52 5.08 1.99 8.81
N ARG A 53 5.79 2.05 7.69
CA ARG A 53 5.43 2.83 6.51
C ARG A 53 4.41 2.12 5.64
N LEU A 54 4.18 0.82 5.84
CA LEU A 54 3.22 0.03 5.06
C LEU A 54 1.90 -0.14 5.80
N LYS A 55 0.80 0.12 5.09
CA LYS A 55 -0.56 -0.21 5.53
C LYS A 55 -1.24 -1.09 4.51
N ILE A 56 -1.94 -2.11 4.98
CA ILE A 56 -2.77 -2.99 4.15
C ILE A 56 -4.22 -2.75 4.53
N ILE A 57 -5.04 -2.42 3.55
CA ILE A 57 -6.45 -2.04 3.74
C ILE A 57 -7.29 -2.87 2.78
N ALA A 58 -7.91 -3.93 3.29
CA ALA A 58 -8.81 -4.76 2.49
C ALA A 58 -10.00 -3.92 1.96
N SER A 59 -10.09 -3.78 0.64
CA SER A 59 -11.09 -2.91 0.00
C SER A 59 -12.37 -3.62 -0.44
N GLY A 60 -12.42 -4.95 -0.34
CA GLY A 60 -13.40 -5.75 -1.08
C GLY A 60 -13.08 -5.84 -2.58
N ALA A 61 -13.84 -6.68 -3.29
CA ALA A 61 -13.74 -6.85 -4.75
C ALA A 61 -14.40 -5.69 -5.51
N VAL A 62 -13.77 -4.52 -5.45
CA VAL A 62 -14.22 -3.27 -6.10
C VAL A 62 -13.26 -2.85 -7.24
N SER A 63 -13.66 -1.85 -8.02
CA SER A 63 -12.84 -1.36 -9.13
C SER A 63 -11.56 -0.66 -8.65
N PRO A 64 -10.51 -0.57 -9.49
CA PRO A 64 -9.30 0.19 -9.16
C PRO A 64 -9.54 1.69 -8.91
N ALA A 65 -10.64 2.27 -9.42
CA ALA A 65 -11.00 3.65 -9.10
C ALA A 65 -11.40 3.78 -7.62
N ILE A 66 -12.33 2.94 -7.17
CA ILE A 66 -12.78 2.94 -5.78
C ILE A 66 -11.63 2.66 -4.80
N LYS A 67 -10.72 1.73 -5.14
CA LYS A 67 -9.52 1.48 -4.33
C LYS A 67 -8.63 2.73 -4.20
N ARG A 68 -8.51 3.52 -5.27
CA ARG A 68 -7.71 4.76 -5.24
C ARG A 68 -8.37 5.81 -4.36
N ASP A 69 -9.68 5.97 -4.49
CA ASP A 69 -10.46 6.90 -3.67
C ASP A 69 -10.36 6.53 -2.18
N MET A 70 -10.53 5.25 -1.84
CA MET A 70 -10.33 4.73 -0.47
C MET A 70 -8.90 4.98 0.04
N GLY A 71 -7.89 4.81 -0.81
CA GLY A 71 -6.50 5.09 -0.46
C GLY A 71 -6.27 6.57 -0.16
N ALA A 72 -6.86 7.47 -0.95
CA ALA A 72 -6.75 8.92 -0.78
C ALA A 72 -7.51 9.41 0.47
N GLU A 73 -8.62 8.77 0.84
CA GLU A 73 -9.33 9.06 2.09
C GLU A 73 -8.54 8.64 3.33
N GLN A 74 -7.66 7.64 3.21
CA GLN A 74 -6.89 7.05 4.31
C GLN A 74 -5.43 7.53 4.38
N SER A 75 -4.99 8.29 3.37
CA SER A 75 -3.64 8.86 3.32
C SER A 75 -3.46 9.96 4.36
N LYS A 76 -2.28 9.98 4.99
CA LYS A 76 -1.83 11.00 5.94
C LYS A 76 -1.22 12.21 5.25
N PHE A 77 -0.68 12.03 4.05
CA PHE A 77 0.04 13.05 3.31
C PHE A 77 -0.60 13.32 1.95
N GLU A 78 -0.54 14.58 1.48
CA GLU A 78 -1.08 15.08 0.21
C GLU A 78 -0.07 15.01 -0.96
#